data_AF-A0A0K6HVD0-F1
#
_entry.id   AF-A0A0K6HVD0-F1
#
_cell.length_a   1.000
_cell.length_b   1.000
_cell.length_c   1.000
_cell.angle_alpha   90.00
_cell.angle_beta   90.00
_cell.angle_gamma   90.00
#
_symmetry.space_group_name_H-M   'P 1'
#
loop_
_entity.id
_entity.type
_entity.pdbx_description
1 polymer ?
#
loop_
_entity_poly.entity_id
_entity_poly.type
_entity_poly.pdbx_seq_one_letter_code
_entity_poly.pdbx_strand_id
1 'polypeptide(L)' 'MPSVIYLFPNPSLHVQDRARAGDHGLHRIAGVWTRIWLERISYRRMLRKELLPQPDSVLADAGLERSAVLLEVSKPFWRA' A
#
# COMPACT_ATOMS: atom_id res chain seq x y z
N MET A 1 17.16 -14.00 -4.28
CA MET A 1 15.73 -13.79 -3.96
C MET A 1 15.55 -12.29 -3.76
N PRO A 2 14.98 -11.51 -4.70
CA PRO A 2 14.82 -10.09 -4.47
C PRO A 2 13.72 -9.89 -3.43
N SER A 3 14.13 -9.39 -2.27
CA SER A 3 13.27 -8.96 -1.18
C SER A 3 12.46 -7.78 -1.70
N VAL A 4 11.21 -8.02 -2.10
CA VAL A 4 10.26 -6.94 -2.38
C VAL A 4 9.99 -6.25 -1.06
N ILE A 5 10.70 -5.16 -0.79
CA ILE A 5 10.43 -4.29 0.36
C ILE A 5 9.01 -3.77 0.15
N TYR A 6 8.06 -4.31 0.92
CA TYR A 6 6.71 -3.79 0.99
C TYR A 6 6.80 -2.40 1.61
N LEU A 7 6.95 -1.38 0.76
CA LEU A 7 6.97 0.05 1.10
C LEU A 7 5.59 0.59 1.50
N PHE A 8 4.71 -0.30 1.94
CA PHE A 8 3.51 0.09 2.65
C PHE A 8 3.82 0.13 4.13
N PRO A 9 3.32 1.13 4.88
CA PRO A 9 3.28 1.01 6.32
C PRO A 9 2.50 -0.26 6.59
N ASN A 10 3.18 -1.28 7.11
CA ASN A 10 2.58 -2.51 7.54
C ASN A 10 1.49 -2.09 8.53
N PRO A 11 0.19 -2.26 8.23
CA PRO A 11 -0.80 -2.17 9.28
C PRO A 11 -0.56 -3.45 10.07
N SER A 12 0.40 -3.39 10.99
CA SER A 12 0.49 -4.28 12.13
C SER A 12 -0.85 -4.14 12.82
N LEU A 13 -1.84 -4.88 12.33
CA LEU A 13 -3.14 -5.06 12.92
C LEU A 13 -2.79 -5.61 14.30
N HIS A 14 -2.80 -4.72 15.27
CA HIS A 14 -2.71 -5.07 16.67
C HIS A 14 -4.00 -5.85 16.95
N VAL A 15 -3.94 -7.16 16.67
CA VAL A 15 -4.98 -8.15 16.96
C VAL A 15 -5.00 -8.32 18.48
N GLN A 16 -5.44 -7.30 19.21
CA GLN A 16 -5.61 -7.39 20.66
C GLN A 16 -6.99 -7.04 21.19
N ASP A 17 -7.90 -6.48 20.39
CA ASP A 17 -9.29 -6.33 20.86
C ASP A 17 -10.12 -7.57 20.53
N ARG A 18 -9.71 -8.71 21.11
CA ARG A 18 -10.63 -9.79 21.47
C ARG A 18 -11.56 -9.22 22.54
N ALA A 19 -12.73 -8.73 22.17
CA ALA A 19 -13.98 -8.99 22.88
C ALA A 19 -15.11 -8.13 22.31
N ARG A 20 -16.23 -8.79 22.00
CA ARG A 20 -17.56 -8.24 21.74
C ARG A 20 -17.77 -7.61 20.37
N ALA A 21 -18.30 -8.38 19.43
CA ALA A 21 -19.28 -7.87 18.46
C ALA A 21 -19.92 -9.03 17.68
N GLY A 22 -21.18 -9.33 18.00
CA GLY A 22 -22.11 -9.86 17.01
C GLY A 22 -22.32 -8.80 15.91
N ASP A 23 -22.38 -9.26 14.66
CA ASP A 23 -22.73 -8.56 13.41
C ASP A 23 -21.94 -7.29 13.02
N HIS A 24 -21.63 -6.39 13.96
CA HIS A 24 -20.84 -5.17 13.77
C HIS A 24 -19.36 -5.43 13.43
N GLY A 25 -18.85 -6.63 13.70
CA GLY A 25 -17.47 -7.01 13.41
C GLY A 25 -17.18 -7.05 11.90
N LEU A 26 -18.13 -7.54 11.10
CA LEU A 26 -17.97 -7.66 9.64
C LEU A 26 -17.91 -6.28 8.97
N HIS A 27 -18.79 -5.36 9.37
CA HIS A 27 -18.76 -3.97 8.87
C HIS A 27 -17.47 -3.25 9.24
N ARG A 28 -16.95 -3.46 10.47
CA ARG A 28 -15.67 -2.88 10.90
C ARG A 28 -14.50 -3.43 10.11
N ILE A 29 -14.45 -4.76 9.90
CA ILE A 29 -13.41 -5.42 9.12
C ILE A 29 -13.48 -4.98 7.66
N ALA A 30 -14.68 -4.92 7.06
CA ALA A 30 -14.88 -4.42 5.70
C ALA A 30 -14.41 -2.96 5.55
N GLY A 31 -14.70 -2.10 6.54
CA GLY A 31 -14.21 -0.72 6.57
C GLY A 31 -12.69 -0.61 6.60
N VAL A 32 -12.01 -1.45 7.40
CA VAL A 32 -10.54 -1.51 7.46
C VAL A 32 -9.95 -1.95 6.13
N TRP A 33 -10.48 -3.01 5.50
CA TRP A 33 -10.00 -3.47 4.20
C TRP A 33 -10.23 -2.45 3.09
N THR A 34 -11.38 -1.78 3.10
CA THR A 34 -11.70 -0.71 2.14
C THR A 34 -10.72 0.45 2.28
N ARG A 35 -10.41 0.86 3.51
CA ARG A 35 -9.44 1.92 3.78
C ARG A 35 -8.04 1.55 3.29
N ILE A 36 -7.55 0.35 3.60
CA ILE A 36 -6.25 -0.14 3.13
C ILE A 36 -6.21 -0.18 1.59
N TRP A 37 -7.30 -0.63 0.96
CA TRP A 37 -7.39 -0.67 -0.50
C TRP A 37 -7.35 0.73 -1.13
N LEU A 38 -8.06 1.70 -0.55
CA LEU A 38 -8.04 3.09 -1.00
C LEU A 38 -6.66 3.74 -0.81
N GLU A 39 -6.02 3.54 0.35
CA GLU A 39 -4.66 4.01 0.63
C GLU A 39 -3.65 3.40 -0.36
N ARG A 40 -3.85 2.13 -0.76
CA ARG A 40 -3.02 1.49 -1.79
C ARG A 40 -3.19 2.09 -3.17
N ILE A 41 -4.42 2.42 -3.55
CA ILE A 41 -4.71 3.03 -4.85
C ILE A 41 -4.21 4.47 -4.92
N SER A 42 -4.39 5.26 -3.86
CA SER A 42 -3.91 6.64 -3.82
C SER A 42 -2.38 6.68 -3.92
N TYR A 43 -1.68 5.80 -3.19
CA TYR A 43 -0.23 5.68 -3.28
C TYR A 43 0.25 5.30 -4.70
N ARG A 44 -0.37 4.30 -5.34
CA ARG A 44 -0.02 3.95 -6.73
C ARG A 44 -0.28 5.09 -7.72
N ARG A 45 -1.32 5.88 -7.50
CA ARG A 45 -1.59 7.08 -8.30
C ARG A 45 -0.52 8.15 -8.09
N MET A 46 -0.10 8.40 -6.85
CA MET A 46 0.99 9.31 -6.51
C MET A 46 2.30 8.84 -7.18
N LEU A 47 2.66 7.56 -7.04
CA LEU A 47 3.84 6.97 -7.70
C LEU A 47 3.83 7.21 -9.20
N ARG A 48 2.68 7.00 -9.86
CA ARG A 48 2.56 7.13 -11.31
C ARG A 48 2.59 8.58 -11.79
N LYS A 49 1.96 9.50 -11.07
CA LYS A 49 1.81 10.89 -11.50
C LYS A 49 2.97 11.79 -11.08
N GLU A 50 3.48 11.58 -9.88
CA GLU A 50 4.42 12.52 -9.24
C GLU A 50 5.85 11.99 -9.23
N LEU A 51 6.03 10.67 -9.10
CA LEU A 51 7.36 10.06 -8.97
C LEU A 51 7.96 9.53 -10.28
N LEU A 52 7.18 8.84 -11.12
CA LEU A 52 7.70 8.29 -12.39
C LEU A 52 8.26 9.34 -13.38
N PRO A 53 7.69 10.56 -13.48
CA PRO A 53 8.27 11.62 -14.32
C PRO A 53 9.58 12.19 -13.79
N GLN A 54 9.90 11.97 -12.51
CA GLN A 54 11.10 12.49 -11.87
C GLN A 54 12.34 11.71 -12.35
N PRO A 55 13.52 12.34 -12.33
CA PRO A 55 14.78 11.65 -12.61
C PRO A 55 15.15 10.67 -11.49
N ASP A 56 16.04 9.73 -11.80
CA ASP A 56 16.45 8.66 -10.87
C ASP A 56 17.11 9.16 -9.60
N SER A 57 17.75 10.33 -9.64
CA SER A 57 18.32 10.99 -8.47
C SER A 57 17.26 11.29 -7.41
N VAL A 58 16.10 11.81 -7.83
CA VAL A 58 15.01 12.16 -6.89
C VAL A 58 14.34 10.91 -6.32
N LEU A 59 14.29 9.82 -7.08
CA LEU A 59 13.83 8.53 -6.59
C LEU A 59 14.81 7.96 -5.55
N ALA A 60 16.11 8.06 -5.81
CA ALA A 60 17.15 7.62 -4.88
C ALA A 60 17.15 8.42 -3.58
N ASP A 61 16.89 9.73 -3.62
CA ASP A 61 16.73 10.57 -2.42
C ASP A 61 15.54 10.11 -1.55
N ALA A 62 14.48 9.58 -2.19
CA ALA A 62 13.34 8.97 -1.50
C ALA A 62 13.58 7.50 -1.10
N GLY A 63 14.78 6.95 -1.34
CA GLY A 63 15.11 5.54 -1.08
C GLY A 63 14.39 4.55 -2.00
N LEU A 64 13.98 5.00 -3.19
CA LEU A 64 13.19 4.23 -4.14
C LEU A 64 13.99 3.91 -5.41
N GLU A 65 13.91 2.66 -5.85
CA GLU A 65 14.41 2.26 -7.16
C GLU A 65 13.32 2.40 -8.23
N ARG A 66 13.68 2.92 -9.42
CA ARG A 66 12.75 3.03 -10.56
C ARG A 66 12.13 1.68 -10.93
N SER A 67 12.91 0.61 -10.90
CA SER A 67 12.47 -0.77 -11.14
C SER A 67 11.34 -1.19 -10.18
N ALA A 68 11.50 -0.90 -8.89
CA ALA A 68 10.52 -1.20 -7.86
C ALA A 68 9.23 -0.38 -8.02
N VAL A 69 9.36 0.91 -8.35
CA VAL A 69 8.22 1.80 -8.62
C VAL A 69 7.43 1.32 -9.85
N LEU A 70 8.12 0.96 -10.93
CA LEU A 70 7.48 0.42 -12.14
C LEU A 70 6.76 -0.90 -11.84
N LEU A 71 7.38 -1.78 -11.06
CA LEU A 71 6.77 -3.04 -10.65
C LEU A 71 5.51 -2.79 -9.81
N GLU A 72 5.54 -1.84 -8.88
CA GLU A 72 4.38 -1.50 -8.05
C GLU A 72 3.22 -0.91 -8.87
N VAL A 73 3.53 0.01 -9.80
CA VAL A 73 2.52 0.64 -10.67
C VAL A 73 1.94 -0.34 -11.70
N SER A 74 2.67 -1.40 -12.05
CA SER A 74 2.22 -2.44 -12.98
C SER A 74 1.19 -3.41 -12.39
N LYS A 75 1.03 -3.44 -11.06
CA LYS A 75 0.09 -4.35 -10.39
C LYS A 75 -1.37 -4.01 -10.77
N PRO A 76 -2.21 -5.03 -11.07
CA PRO A 76 -3.62 -4.78 -11.34
C PRO A 76 -4.35 -4.24 -10.11
N PHE A 77 -5.41 -3.46 -10.31
CA PHE A 77 -6.05 -2.67 -9.25
C PHE A 77 -6.65 -3.50 -8.09
N TRP A 78 -6.99 -4.76 -8.33
CA TRP A 78 -7.49 -5.69 -7.31
C TRP A 78 -6.39 -6.35 -6.47
N ARG A 79 -5.13 -6.25 -6.88
CA ARG A 79 -4.00 -6.87 -6.18
C ARG A 79 -3.36 -5.85 -5.25
N ALA A 80 -3.73 -5.95 -3.98
CA ALA A 80 -3.13 -5.19 -2.88
C ALA A 80 -1.66 -5.59 -2.70
#